data_AF-A0A9D1ZYT2-F1
#
_entry.id   AF-A0A9D1ZYT2-F1
#
_cell.length_a   1.000
_cell.length_b   1.000
_cell.length_c   1.000
_cell.angle_alpha   90.00
_cell.angle_beta   90.00
_cell.angle_gamma   90.00
#
_symmetry.space_group_name_H-M   'P 1'
#
loop_
_entity.id
_entity.type
_entity.pdbx_description
1 polymer ?
#
loop_
_entity_poly.entity_id
_entity_poly.type
_entity_poly.pdbx_seq_one_letter_code
_entity_poly.pdbx_strand_id
1 'polypeptide(L)'
;MYGYVIIDKPDMFVKDFAMYRAFYCGYCKSVGKKCSQIMRFTTNYDITFLDVLLHSVYGKEKELDNQVCVLNPLRKKTIALRDELTDRCIDANNILMHYKLEDDVLDKSGAGRGFIDKVILRRHYKKSRARLPHSD
;
A
#
# COMPACT_ATOMS: atom_id res chain seq x y z
N MET A 1 -1.46 12.20 -2.85
CA MET A 1 -1.80 10.81 -2.47
C MET A 1 -3.29 10.67 -2.63
N TYR A 2 -3.76 9.60 -3.28
CA TYR A 2 -5.19 9.30 -3.30
C TYR A 2 -5.61 8.69 -1.96
N GLY A 3 -6.89 8.83 -1.62
CA GLY A 3 -7.46 8.15 -0.48
C GLY A 3 -8.43 8.98 0.33
N TYR A 4 -9.51 8.35 0.77
CA TYR A 4 -10.61 8.93 1.54
C TYR A 4 -10.89 8.16 2.83
N VAL A 5 -10.35 6.93 2.95
CA VAL A 5 -10.59 6.08 4.11
C VAL A 5 -9.71 6.52 5.28
N ILE A 6 -10.34 6.77 6.43
CA ILE A 6 -9.67 7.02 7.70
C ILE A 6 -10.18 6.05 8.76
N ILE A 7 -9.30 5.69 9.69
CA ILE A 7 -9.66 4.85 10.82
C ILE A 7 -10.38 5.71 11.87
N ASP A 8 -11.55 5.26 12.30
CA ASP A 8 -12.22 5.82 13.47
C ASP A 8 -11.60 5.27 14.76
N LYS A 9 -10.47 5.83 15.15
CA LYS A 9 -9.65 5.31 16.26
C LYS A 9 -10.37 5.36 17.63
N PRO A 10 -11.15 6.40 17.98
CA PRO A 10 -11.89 6.44 19.25
C PRO A 10 -12.87 5.27 19.43
N ASP A 11 -13.58 4.88 18.38
CA ASP A 11 -14.68 3.91 18.46
C ASP A 11 -14.29 2.50 18.00
N MET A 12 -13.09 2.32 17.44
CA MET A 12 -12.59 1.01 17.02
C MET A 12 -12.10 0.17 18.22
N PHE A 13 -12.51 -1.10 18.28
CA PHE A 13 -11.99 -2.02 19.29
C PHE A 13 -10.47 -2.14 19.22
N VAL A 14 -9.82 -2.23 20.39
CA VAL A 14 -8.35 -2.30 20.50
C VAL A 14 -7.76 -3.45 19.66
N LYS A 15 -8.44 -4.61 19.65
CA LYS A 15 -8.02 -5.77 18.85
C LYS A 15 -8.05 -5.50 17.33
N ASP A 16 -9.06 -4.76 16.86
CA ASP A 16 -9.26 -4.48 15.44
C ASP A 16 -8.28 -3.40 14.99
N PHE A 17 -8.04 -2.39 15.83
CA PHE A 17 -6.99 -1.40 15.59
C PHE A 17 -5.60 -2.05 15.56
N ALA A 18 -5.31 -2.98 16.47
CA ALA A 18 -4.05 -3.72 16.48
C ALA A 18 -3.87 -4.54 15.19
N MET A 19 -4.93 -5.23 14.74
CA MET A 19 -4.92 -6.00 13.49
C MET A 19 -4.75 -5.10 12.27
N TYR A 20 -5.53 -4.03 12.15
CA TYR A 20 -5.42 -3.07 11.04
C TYR A 20 -4.02 -2.45 10.97
N ARG A 21 -3.44 -2.13 12.13
CA ARG A 21 -2.06 -1.63 12.21
C ARG A 21 -1.03 -2.69 11.77
N ALA A 22 -1.27 -3.97 12.04
CA ALA A 22 -0.44 -5.06 11.56
C ALA A 22 -0.52 -5.19 10.03
N PHE A 23 -1.71 -5.08 9.43
CA PHE A 23 -1.90 -4.99 7.98
C PHE A 23 -1.16 -3.78 7.39
N TYR A 24 -1.33 -2.58 7.96
CA TYR A 24 -0.65 -1.37 7.47
C TYR A 24 0.88 -1.51 7.48
N CYS A 25 1.45 -1.99 8.58
CA CYS A 25 2.90 -2.19 8.71
C CYS A 25 3.40 -3.31 7.78
N GLY A 26 2.62 -4.39 7.64
CA GLY A 26 2.86 -5.51 6.73
C GLY A 26 2.87 -5.06 5.27
N TYR A 27 1.85 -4.32 4.85
CA TYR A 27 1.72 -3.74 3.53
C TYR A 27 2.91 -2.82 3.22
N CYS A 28 3.26 -1.89 4.12
CA CYS A 28 4.43 -1.02 3.94
C CYS A 28 5.74 -1.79 3.74
N LYS A 29 5.97 -2.86 4.52
CA LYS A 29 7.12 -3.75 4.33
C LYS A 29 7.06 -4.51 3.01
N SER A 30 5.89 -4.97 2.63
CA SER A 30 5.66 -5.72 1.40
C SER A 30 5.95 -4.86 0.17
N VAL A 31 5.49 -3.61 0.14
CA VAL A 31 5.82 -2.63 -0.91
C VAL A 31 7.33 -2.41 -1.00
N GLY A 32 8.00 -2.21 0.14
CA GLY A 32 9.46 -2.03 0.18
C GLY A 32 10.25 -3.23 -0.36
N LYS A 33 9.74 -4.47 -0.16
CA LYS A 33 10.35 -5.71 -0.64
C LYS A 33 10.01 -6.01 -2.11
N LYS A 34 8.75 -5.82 -2.53
CA LYS A 34 8.25 -6.13 -3.89
C LYS A 34 8.67 -5.09 -4.92
N CYS A 35 8.65 -3.81 -4.54
CA CYS A 35 8.88 -2.70 -5.46
C CYS A 35 10.22 -2.02 -5.19
N SER A 36 10.28 -1.10 -4.23
CA SER A 36 11.50 -0.42 -3.79
C SER A 36 11.24 0.34 -2.48
N GLN A 37 12.29 0.79 -1.80
CA GLN A 37 12.13 1.55 -0.55
C GLN A 37 11.36 2.87 -0.76
N ILE A 38 11.54 3.53 -1.90
CA ILE A 38 10.84 4.77 -2.24
C ILE A 38 9.33 4.52 -2.40
N MET A 39 8.94 3.36 -2.93
CA MET A 39 7.53 3.03 -3.11
C MET A 39 6.76 2.93 -1.79
N ARG A 40 7.43 2.82 -0.64
CA ARG A 40 6.77 2.88 0.68
C ARG A 40 5.99 4.18 0.89
N PHE A 41 6.37 5.29 0.26
CA PHE A 41 5.64 6.55 0.36
C PHE A 41 4.28 6.53 -0.35
N THR A 42 4.00 5.47 -1.13
CA THR A 42 2.70 5.28 -1.76
C THR A 42 1.67 4.60 -0.86
N THR A 43 2.11 4.02 0.26
CA THR A 43 1.22 3.28 1.17
C THR A 43 0.25 4.23 1.84
N ASN A 44 -1.04 3.87 1.86
CA ASN A 44 -2.12 4.67 2.42
C ASN A 44 -3.17 3.78 3.08
N TYR A 45 -4.16 4.39 3.74
CA TYR A 45 -5.21 3.65 4.42
C TYR A 45 -6.16 2.97 3.45
N ASP A 46 -6.51 3.56 2.32
CA ASP A 46 -7.41 2.97 1.34
C ASP A 46 -6.91 1.62 0.81
N ILE A 47 -5.62 1.53 0.45
CA ILE A 47 -5.07 0.25 -0.02
C ILE A 47 -4.89 -0.75 1.13
N THR A 48 -4.62 -0.28 2.34
CA THR A 48 -4.56 -1.15 3.52
C THR A 48 -5.94 -1.72 3.81
N PHE A 49 -6.99 -0.89 3.72
CA PHE A 49 -8.37 -1.30 3.85
C PHE A 49 -8.77 -2.28 2.74
N LEU A 50 -8.35 -2.04 1.50
CA LEU A 50 -8.55 -3.00 0.42
C LEU A 50 -7.88 -4.35 0.74
N ASP A 51 -6.65 -4.35 1.26
CA ASP A 51 -5.96 -5.58 1.65
C ASP A 51 -6.75 -6.33 2.73
N VAL A 52 -7.18 -5.64 3.79
CA VAL A 52 -8.04 -6.21 4.85
C VAL A 52 -9.34 -6.76 4.29
N LEU A 53 -10.02 -5.98 3.44
CA LEU A 53 -11.31 -6.33 2.85
C LEU A 53 -11.21 -7.58 1.98
N LEU A 54 -10.19 -7.66 1.10
CA LEU A 54 -10.00 -8.84 0.25
C LEU A 54 -9.72 -10.09 1.08
N HIS A 55 -8.91 -9.99 2.14
CA HIS A 55 -8.67 -11.12 3.04
C HIS A 55 -9.95 -11.58 3.74
N SER A 56 -10.80 -10.64 4.18
CA SER A 56 -12.09 -10.95 4.78
C SER A 56 -13.05 -11.61 3.77
N VAL A 57 -13.18 -11.05 2.57
CA VAL A 57 -14.08 -11.58 1.51
C VAL A 57 -13.67 -12.97 1.06
N TYR A 58 -12.36 -13.23 0.93
CA TYR A 58 -11.85 -14.54 0.52
C TYR A 58 -11.63 -15.51 1.69
N GLY A 59 -11.95 -15.12 2.93
CA GLY A 59 -11.73 -15.95 4.12
C GLY A 59 -10.27 -16.37 4.31
N LYS A 60 -9.31 -15.55 3.84
CA LYS A 60 -7.88 -15.84 3.95
C LYS A 60 -7.31 -15.19 5.21
N GLU A 61 -6.89 -16.02 6.16
CA GLU A 61 -6.20 -15.54 7.35
C GLU A 61 -4.76 -15.10 7.03
N LYS A 62 -4.27 -14.12 7.79
CA LYS A 62 -2.90 -13.63 7.67
C LYS A 62 -2.00 -14.27 8.72
N GLU A 63 -0.86 -14.79 8.27
CA GLU A 63 0.25 -15.05 9.19
C GLU A 63 0.79 -13.73 9.76
N LEU A 64 1.07 -13.72 11.06
CA LEU A 64 1.61 -12.57 11.77
C LEU A 64 3.04 -12.82 12.22
N ASP A 65 3.86 -11.78 12.20
CA ASP A 65 5.23 -11.81 12.69
C ASP A 65 5.61 -10.49 13.39
N ASN A 66 6.62 -10.53 14.27
CA ASN A 66 7.14 -9.36 14.96
C ASN A 66 8.47 -8.91 14.33
N GLN A 67 8.40 -7.83 13.54
CA GLN A 67 9.57 -7.31 12.82
C GLN A 67 9.90 -5.87 13.16
N VAL A 68 11.17 -5.50 12.98
CA VAL A 68 11.66 -4.14 13.13
C VAL A 68 11.16 -3.24 11.99
N CYS A 69 10.77 -2.01 12.32
CA CYS A 69 10.32 -1.01 11.35
C CYS A 69 11.50 -0.13 10.90
N VAL A 70 11.58 0.22 9.62
CA VAL A 70 12.62 1.14 9.11
C VAL A 70 12.57 2.53 9.78
N LEU A 71 11.37 2.96 10.19
CA LEU A 71 11.16 4.23 10.91
C LEU A 71 11.31 4.09 12.44
N ASN A 72 11.43 2.86 12.96
CA ASN A 72 11.60 2.61 14.39
C ASN A 72 12.47 1.37 14.59
N PRO A 73 13.80 1.51 14.46
CA PRO A 73 14.72 0.37 14.50
C PRO A 73 14.83 -0.30 15.87
N LEU A 74 14.44 0.41 16.94
CA LEU A 74 14.59 -0.06 18.32
C LEU A 74 13.36 -0.84 18.84
N ARG A 75 12.26 -0.86 18.08
CA ARG A 75 11.02 -1.54 18.50
C ARG A 75 10.50 -2.44 17.39
N LYS A 76 10.22 -3.70 17.75
CA LYS A 76 9.46 -4.61 16.89
C LYS A 76 7.99 -4.21 16.87
N LYS A 77 7.34 -4.43 15.73
CA LYS A 77 5.90 -4.29 15.54
C LYS A 77 5.37 -5.60 14.98
N THR A 78 4.17 -5.98 15.42
CA THR A 78 3.40 -7.04 14.76
C THR A 78 3.02 -6.58 13.36
N ILE A 79 3.23 -7.44 12.38
CA ILE A 79 2.92 -7.18 10.97
C ILE A 79 2.16 -8.37 10.39
N ALA A 80 1.25 -8.11 9.45
CA ALA A 80 0.71 -9.14 8.57
C ALA A 80 1.75 -9.49 7.50
N LEU A 81 1.99 -10.78 7.27
CA LEU A 81 2.93 -11.23 6.26
C LEU A 81 2.37 -11.09 4.85
N ARG A 82 3.30 -10.91 3.91
CA ARG A 82 3.03 -10.75 2.48
C ARG A 82 2.54 -12.07 1.90
N ASP A 83 1.47 -12.02 1.13
CA ASP A 83 0.98 -13.12 0.31
C ASP A 83 0.53 -12.62 -1.07
N GLU A 84 -0.15 -13.49 -1.81
CA GLU A 84 -0.67 -13.20 -3.14
C GLU A 84 -1.72 -12.08 -3.16
N LEU A 85 -2.59 -11.99 -2.14
CA LEU A 85 -3.60 -10.93 -2.07
C LEU A 85 -2.94 -9.58 -1.81
N THR A 86 -2.00 -9.50 -0.86
CA THR A 86 -1.20 -8.30 -0.64
C THR A 86 -0.44 -7.92 -1.92
N ASP A 87 0.05 -8.90 -2.68
CA ASP A 87 0.70 -8.65 -3.95
C ASP A 87 -0.21 -7.97 -4.98
N ARG A 88 -1.46 -8.42 -5.10
CA ARG A 88 -2.45 -7.79 -5.97
C ARG A 88 -2.79 -6.38 -5.50
N CYS A 89 -2.89 -6.15 -4.20
CA CYS A 89 -3.07 -4.80 -3.63
C CYS A 89 -1.90 -3.87 -3.98
N ILE A 90 -0.66 -4.36 -3.91
CA ILE A 90 0.52 -3.57 -4.31
C ILE A 90 0.44 -3.21 -5.80
N ASP A 91 0.02 -4.15 -6.64
CA ASP A 91 -0.09 -3.91 -8.08
C ASP A 91 -1.20 -2.89 -8.39
N ALA A 92 -2.36 -2.98 -7.73
CA ALA A 92 -3.43 -1.99 -7.82
C ALA A 92 -2.96 -0.59 -7.37
N ASN A 93 -2.26 -0.51 -6.25
CA ASN A 93 -1.72 0.76 -5.74
C ASN A 93 -0.69 1.41 -6.67
N ASN A 94 0.12 0.61 -7.35
CA ASN A 94 1.05 1.14 -8.35
C ASN A 94 0.33 1.75 -9.56
N ILE A 95 -0.79 1.15 -9.98
CA ILE A 95 -1.63 1.66 -11.07
C ILE A 95 -2.32 2.96 -10.64
N LEU A 96 -3.00 2.95 -9.49
CA LEU A 96 -3.70 4.13 -8.98
C LEU A 96 -2.75 5.30 -8.70
N MET A 97 -1.54 5.03 -8.20
CA MET A 97 -0.57 6.08 -7.94
C MET A 97 -0.01 6.68 -9.24
N HIS A 98 0.14 5.88 -10.30
CA HIS A 98 0.54 6.38 -11.62
C HIS A 98 -0.50 7.38 -12.14
N TYR A 99 -1.77 6.99 -12.20
CA TYR A 99 -2.83 7.91 -12.65
C TYR A 99 -2.99 9.13 -11.77
N LYS A 100 -2.85 8.99 -10.45
CA LYS A 100 -2.91 10.15 -9.57
C LYS A 100 -1.82 11.17 -9.89
N LEU A 101 -0.61 10.72 -10.25
CA LEU A 101 0.46 11.64 -10.64
C LEU A 101 0.24 12.21 -12.05
N GLU A 102 -0.31 11.44 -12.99
CA GLU A 102 -0.68 11.98 -14.30
C GLU A 102 -1.71 13.10 -14.16
N ASP A 103 -2.75 12.90 -13.35
CA ASP A 103 -3.75 13.92 -13.03
C ASP A 103 -3.11 15.16 -12.37
N ASP A 104 -2.23 14.97 -11.38
CA ASP A 104 -1.58 16.09 -10.69
C ASP A 104 -0.70 16.94 -11.64
N VAL A 105 -0.12 16.31 -12.68
CA VAL A 105 0.65 17.00 -13.72
C VAL A 105 -0.28 17.79 -14.65
N LEU A 106 -1.41 17.19 -15.04
CA LEU A 106 -2.42 17.85 -15.88
C LEU A 106 -3.02 19.07 -15.18
N ASP A 107 -3.29 18.96 -13.88
CA ASP A 107 -3.85 20.04 -13.04
C ASP A 107 -2.85 21.16 -12.72
N LYS A 108 -1.60 21.05 -13.18
CA LYS A 108 -0.47 21.95 -12.82
C LYS A 108 -0.28 22.11 -11.30
N SER A 109 -0.82 21.21 -10.50
CA SER A 109 -0.86 21.27 -9.04
C SER A 109 0.40 20.68 -8.39
N GLY A 110 1.32 20.12 -9.20
CA GLY A 110 2.54 19.46 -8.72
C GLY A 110 3.78 19.77 -9.54
N ALA A 111 4.46 20.88 -9.24
CA ALA A 111 5.82 21.12 -9.71
C ALA A 111 6.73 19.94 -9.28
N GLY A 112 7.32 19.23 -10.25
CA GLY A 112 8.23 18.10 -10.02
C GLY A 112 7.58 16.69 -9.97
N ARG A 113 6.24 16.58 -9.89
CA ARG A 113 5.55 15.27 -9.83
C ARG A 113 5.70 14.44 -11.12
N GLY A 114 5.74 15.10 -12.28
CA GLY A 114 5.94 14.43 -13.56
C GLY A 114 7.31 13.78 -13.75
N PHE A 115 8.34 14.23 -13.01
CA PHE A 115 9.65 13.58 -13.03
C PHE A 115 9.65 12.29 -12.19
N ILE A 116 9.04 12.34 -11.00
CA ILE A 116 8.87 11.18 -10.11
C ILE A 116 8.07 10.07 -10.81
N ASP A 117 6.98 10.44 -11.49
CA ASP A 117 6.17 9.49 -12.24
C ASP A 117 6.98 8.76 -13.33
N LYS A 118 7.64 9.54 -14.20
CA LYS A 118 8.39 9.00 -15.35
C LYS A 118 9.56 8.10 -14.94
N VAL A 119 10.25 8.41 -13.85
CA VAL A 119 11.49 7.71 -13.46
C VAL A 119 11.21 6.53 -12.53
N ILE A 120 10.27 6.66 -11.59
CA ILE A 120 10.10 5.70 -10.49
C ILE A 120 8.84 4.86 -10.71
N LEU A 121 7.68 5.51 -10.86
CA LEU A 121 6.39 4.82 -10.89
C LEU A 121 6.11 4.12 -12.20
N ARG A 122 6.49 4.69 -13.34
CA ARG A 122 6.19 4.11 -14.67
C ARG A 122 6.69 2.68 -14.85
N ARG A 123 7.85 2.33 -14.26
CA ARG A 123 8.37 0.94 -14.27
C ARG A 123 7.49 0.00 -13.46
N HIS A 124 7.10 0.42 -12.26
CA HIS A 124 6.26 -0.38 -11.37
C HIS A 124 4.82 -0.48 -11.90
N TYR A 125 4.28 0.59 -12.48
CA TYR A 125 3.01 0.61 -13.21
C TYR A 125 3.00 -0.41 -14.35
N LYS A 126 3.94 -0.34 -15.31
CA LYS A 126 3.99 -1.28 -16.45
C LYS A 126 4.02 -2.74 -16.00
N LYS A 127 4.82 -3.04 -14.97
CA LYS A 127 4.88 -4.39 -14.37
C LYS A 127 3.57 -4.78 -13.71
N SER A 128 2.87 -3.86 -13.07
CA SER A 128 1.62 -4.11 -12.35
C SER A 128 0.45 -4.29 -13.31
N ARG A 129 0.36 -3.44 -14.35
CA ARG A 129 -0.59 -3.58 -15.46
C ARG A 129 -0.49 -4.93 -16.15
N ALA A 130 0.74 -5.42 -16.39
CA ALA A 130 0.93 -6.75 -16.97
C ALA A 130 0.41 -7.90 -16.07
N ARG A 131 0.36 -7.70 -14.75
CA ARG A 131 -0.20 -8.67 -13.79
C ARG A 131 -1.71 -8.49 -13.55
N LEU A 132 -2.24 -7.30 -13.83
CA LEU A 132 -3.65 -6.94 -13.69
C LEU A 132 -4.19 -6.32 -14.99
N PRO A 133 -4.31 -7.10 -16.07
CA PRO A 133 -4.63 -6.58 -17.41
C PRO A 133 -6.05 -6.00 -17.55
N HIS A 134 -6.95 -6.30 -16.62
CA HIS A 134 -8.34 -5.81 -16.61
C HIS A 134 -8.59 -4.72 -15.56
N SER A 135 -7.53 -4.18 -14.96
CA SER A 135 -7.61 -3.17 -13.88
C SER A 135 -7.09 -1.81 -14.31
N ASP A 136 -6.91 -1.61 -15.61
CA ASP A 136 -6.39 -0.43 -16.29
C ASP A 136 -7.26 -0.07 -17.50
#